data_AF-A0A222MV06-F1
#
_entry.id   AF-A0A222MV06-F1
#
_cell.length_a   1.000
_cell.length_b   1.000
_cell.length_c   1.000
_cell.angle_alpha   90.00
_cell.angle_beta   90.00
_cell.angle_gamma   90.00
#
_symmetry.space_group_name_H-M   'P 1'
#
loop_
_entity.id
_entity.type
_entity.pdbx_description
1 polymer ?
#
loop_
_entity_poly.entity_id
_entity_poly.type
_entity_poly.pdbx_seq_one_letter_code
_entity_poly.pdbx_strand_id
1 'polypeptide(L)'
;MSFESVISHMNSHHKENLVDLCKKFGGIKEPKNVSLKGVDYEGLDIEYNDKEILRVDFPKKCDESTLKNAIIELCQGAKPKPDLATIKQELLDFKKEFGSVCMATVSKEGEVVCSYAPIIQCEAGDFIYISSVAEHFANIKNNPNNVEVMFLEDESKAASVIVRKRLRYKSELEFVSRDDALFDKVYDEFEKQRGSGGGIKTIRGMLDFHLIKLSYKQGRFVKGFGQAYDIDEKGELSFAGAGGMPHKFPHKK
;
A
#
# COMPACT_ATOMS: atom_id res chain seq x y z
N MET A 1 -24.51 -20.04 2.19
CA MET A 1 -23.63 -21.23 1.99
C MET A 1 -23.20 -21.68 3.38
N SER A 2 -23.38 -22.95 3.77
CA SER A 2 -23.04 -23.37 5.13
C SER A 2 -21.53 -23.54 5.31
N PHE A 3 -21.02 -23.34 6.53
CA PHE A 3 -19.60 -23.58 6.83
C PHE A 3 -19.18 -25.02 6.53
N GLU A 4 -20.04 -26.01 6.79
CA GLU A 4 -19.80 -27.41 6.44
C GLU A 4 -19.59 -27.62 4.93
N SER A 5 -20.39 -26.93 4.10
CA SER A 5 -20.24 -27.02 2.65
C SER A 5 -18.93 -26.41 2.17
N VAL A 6 -18.46 -25.32 2.81
CA VAL A 6 -17.15 -24.72 2.55
C VAL A 6 -16.02 -25.68 2.93
N ILE A 7 -16.10 -26.25 4.13
CA ILE A 7 -15.10 -27.21 4.65
C ILE A 7 -14.96 -28.39 3.69
N SER A 8 -16.08 -29.01 3.31
CA SER A 8 -16.10 -30.13 2.37
C SER A 8 -15.48 -29.73 1.03
N HIS A 9 -15.93 -28.62 0.43
CA HIS A 9 -15.45 -28.15 -0.86
C HIS A 9 -13.94 -27.85 -0.86
N MET A 10 -13.45 -27.14 0.16
CA MET A 10 -12.02 -26.78 0.28
C MET A 10 -11.14 -28.03 0.42
N ASN A 11 -11.57 -28.99 1.23
CA ASN A 11 -10.83 -30.24 1.43
C ASN A 11 -10.82 -31.13 0.18
N SER A 12 -11.88 -31.11 -0.63
CA SER A 12 -11.98 -31.90 -1.87
C SER A 12 -11.27 -31.28 -3.07
N HIS A 13 -11.28 -29.95 -3.20
CA HIS A 13 -10.87 -29.28 -4.45
C HIS A 13 -9.73 -28.28 -4.29
N HIS A 14 -9.41 -27.83 -3.08
CA HIS A 14 -8.48 -26.73 -2.83
C HIS A 14 -7.43 -27.03 -1.76
N LYS A 15 -7.07 -28.31 -1.59
CA LYS A 15 -6.07 -28.74 -0.61
C LYS A 15 -4.70 -28.07 -0.81
N GLU A 16 -4.30 -27.82 -2.05
CA GLU A 16 -3.07 -27.09 -2.37
C GLU A 16 -3.10 -25.64 -1.86
N ASN A 17 -4.25 -24.96 -1.95
CA ASN A 17 -4.38 -23.61 -1.40
C ASN A 17 -4.23 -23.61 0.13
N LEU A 18 -4.72 -24.65 0.83
CA LEU A 18 -4.54 -24.78 2.29
C LEU A 18 -3.06 -25.00 2.64
N VAL A 19 -2.32 -25.77 1.83
CA VAL A 19 -0.86 -25.93 1.97
C VAL A 19 -0.15 -24.59 1.81
N ASP A 20 -0.52 -23.79 0.81
CA ASP A 20 0.05 -22.46 0.59
C ASP A 20 -0.24 -21.51 1.77
N LEU A 21 -1.45 -21.58 2.35
CA LEU A 21 -1.81 -20.83 3.56
C LEU A 21 -0.94 -21.22 4.76
N CYS A 22 -0.73 -22.52 4.99
CA CYS A 22 0.16 -23.02 6.04
C CYS A 22 1.60 -22.53 5.85
N LYS A 23 2.11 -22.57 4.62
CA LYS A 23 3.46 -22.06 4.30
C LYS A 23 3.57 -20.57 4.54
N LYS A 24 2.62 -19.79 4.00
CA LYS A 24 2.71 -18.32 4.02
C LYS A 24 2.42 -17.71 5.38
N PHE A 25 1.30 -18.07 6.00
CA PHE A 25 0.85 -17.46 7.26
C PHE A 25 1.37 -18.22 8.49
N GLY A 26 1.53 -19.54 8.35
CA GLY A 26 2.08 -20.39 9.40
C GLY A 26 3.60 -20.40 9.49
N GLY A 27 4.30 -20.07 8.38
CA GLY A 27 5.76 -20.21 8.27
C GLY A 27 6.22 -21.67 8.18
N ILE A 28 5.32 -22.60 7.86
CA ILE A 28 5.57 -24.05 7.91
C ILE A 28 6.18 -24.49 6.57
N LYS A 29 7.42 -24.98 6.57
CA LYS A 29 8.13 -25.34 5.32
C LYS A 29 7.46 -26.47 4.56
N GLU A 30 7.10 -27.55 5.26
CA GLU A 30 6.55 -28.78 4.69
C GLU A 30 5.33 -29.27 5.49
N PRO A 31 4.17 -28.60 5.38
CA PRO A 31 2.98 -29.03 6.10
C PRO A 31 2.45 -30.35 5.50
N LYS A 32 2.20 -31.35 6.35
CA LYS A 32 1.64 -32.65 5.97
C LYS A 32 0.19 -32.77 6.46
N ASN A 33 -0.58 -33.66 5.84
CA ASN A 33 -1.97 -33.98 6.24
C ASN A 33 -2.86 -32.76 6.44
N VAL A 34 -2.71 -31.76 5.56
CA VAL A 34 -3.43 -30.48 5.67
C VAL A 34 -4.93 -30.66 5.41
N SER A 35 -5.77 -30.14 6.31
CA SER A 35 -7.22 -30.09 6.12
C SER A 35 -7.84 -28.88 6.82
N LEU A 36 -8.92 -28.34 6.25
CA LEU A 36 -9.72 -27.31 6.88
C LEU A 36 -10.66 -27.96 7.91
N LYS A 37 -10.65 -27.49 9.15
CA LYS A 37 -11.49 -27.99 10.25
C LYS A 37 -12.54 -27.00 10.71
N GLY A 38 -12.24 -25.71 10.65
CA GLY A 38 -13.11 -24.64 11.12
C GLY A 38 -13.16 -23.51 10.11
N VAL A 39 -14.35 -22.91 10.00
CA VAL A 39 -14.61 -21.68 9.25
C VAL A 39 -15.59 -20.88 10.07
N ASP A 40 -15.31 -19.59 10.24
CA ASP A 40 -16.24 -18.61 10.76
C ASP A 40 -16.15 -17.32 9.92
N TYR A 41 -16.78 -16.25 10.38
CA TYR A 41 -16.78 -14.97 9.67
C TYR A 41 -15.50 -14.14 9.85
N GLU A 42 -14.55 -14.65 10.63
CA GLU A 42 -13.29 -13.99 10.98
C GLU A 42 -12.09 -14.73 10.40
N GLY A 43 -12.20 -16.02 10.05
CA GLY A 43 -11.09 -16.75 9.45
C GLY A 43 -11.30 -18.25 9.25
N LEU A 44 -10.17 -18.94 9.10
CA LEU A 44 -10.05 -20.37 8.83
C LEU A 44 -9.19 -21.06 9.89
N ASP A 45 -9.62 -22.25 10.34
CA ASP A 45 -8.82 -23.14 11.19
C ASP A 45 -8.33 -24.33 10.37
N ILE A 46 -7.02 -24.35 10.09
CA ILE A 46 -6.38 -25.33 9.23
C ILE A 46 -5.57 -26.30 10.09
N GLU A 47 -5.94 -27.57 10.09
CA GLU A 47 -5.14 -28.64 10.68
C GLU A 47 -4.00 -29.03 9.75
N TYR A 48 -2.82 -29.26 10.33
CA TYR A 48 -1.66 -29.82 9.66
C TYR A 48 -0.86 -30.69 10.64
N ASN A 49 -0.01 -31.59 10.12
CA ASN A 49 0.77 -32.54 10.90
C ASN A 49 -0.08 -33.30 11.94
N ASP A 50 -1.28 -33.73 11.51
CA ASP A 50 -2.27 -34.53 12.24
C ASP A 50 -2.99 -33.87 13.41
N LYS A 51 -2.39 -32.89 14.12
CA LYS A 51 -3.00 -32.25 15.31
C LYS A 51 -2.68 -30.78 15.51
N GLU A 52 -1.80 -30.20 14.69
CA GLU A 52 -1.48 -28.77 14.84
C GLU A 52 -2.53 -27.94 14.13
N ILE A 53 -3.05 -26.91 14.79
CA ILE A 53 -4.04 -25.99 14.22
C ILE A 53 -3.37 -24.65 13.94
N LEU A 54 -3.50 -24.20 12.69
CA LEU A 54 -3.18 -22.85 12.27
C LEU A 54 -4.48 -22.06 12.07
N ARG A 55 -4.69 -21.04 12.90
CA ARG A 55 -5.68 -20.00 12.63
C ARG A 55 -5.15 -19.01 11.60
N VAL A 56 -5.93 -18.74 10.56
CA VAL A 56 -5.65 -17.69 9.57
C VAL A 56 -6.85 -16.76 9.49
N ASP A 57 -6.69 -15.53 9.98
CA ASP A 57 -7.76 -14.54 9.98
C ASP A 57 -7.93 -13.89 8.59
N PHE A 58 -9.18 -13.56 8.25
CA PHE A 58 -9.48 -12.70 7.12
C PHE A 58 -9.04 -11.26 7.41
N PRO A 59 -8.56 -10.51 6.40
CA PRO A 59 -8.16 -9.11 6.60
C PRO A 59 -9.29 -8.19 7.08
N LYS A 60 -10.53 -8.57 6.77
CA LYS A 60 -11.76 -7.89 7.17
C LYS A 60 -12.78 -8.96 7.58
N LYS A 61 -13.50 -8.70 8.67
CA LYS A 61 -14.65 -9.52 9.07
C LYS A 61 -15.66 -9.59 7.94
N CYS A 62 -16.10 -10.79 7.61
CA CYS A 62 -17.05 -11.04 6.54
C CYS A 62 -18.44 -11.40 7.11
N ASP A 63 -19.38 -11.65 6.22
CA ASP A 63 -20.72 -12.15 6.50
C ASP A 63 -21.05 -13.29 5.52
N GLU A 64 -22.28 -13.83 5.58
CA GLU A 64 -22.67 -14.93 4.69
C GLU A 64 -22.52 -14.60 3.20
N SER A 65 -22.75 -13.34 2.81
CA SER A 65 -22.69 -12.90 1.42
C SER A 65 -21.26 -12.73 0.91
N THR A 66 -20.33 -12.39 1.80
CA THR A 66 -18.94 -12.04 1.46
C THR A 66 -17.92 -13.14 1.77
N LEU A 67 -18.28 -14.14 2.58
CA LEU A 67 -17.40 -15.24 3.02
C LEU A 67 -16.65 -15.92 1.87
N LYS A 68 -17.37 -16.26 0.80
CA LYS A 68 -16.77 -16.93 -0.37
C LYS A 68 -15.63 -16.10 -0.96
N ASN A 69 -15.84 -14.80 -1.12
CA ASN A 69 -14.84 -13.90 -1.69
C ASN A 69 -13.66 -13.73 -0.74
N ALA A 70 -13.91 -13.61 0.57
CA ALA A 70 -12.85 -13.52 1.58
C ALA A 70 -11.91 -14.73 1.55
N ILE A 71 -12.46 -15.94 1.41
CA ILE A 71 -11.66 -17.18 1.27
C ILE A 71 -10.83 -17.16 -0.02
N ILE A 72 -11.45 -16.78 -1.15
CA ILE A 72 -10.76 -16.72 -2.44
C ILE A 72 -9.60 -15.72 -2.38
N GLU A 73 -9.84 -14.52 -1.86
CA GLU A 73 -8.82 -13.47 -1.70
C GLU A 73 -7.67 -13.93 -0.80
N LEU A 74 -8.00 -14.59 0.32
CA LEU A 74 -7.01 -15.14 1.23
C LEU A 74 -6.13 -16.20 0.55
N CYS A 75 -6.73 -17.15 -0.17
CA CYS A 75 -6.00 -18.17 -0.93
C CYS A 75 -5.16 -17.58 -2.06
N GLN A 76 -5.68 -16.61 -2.81
CA GLN A 76 -4.92 -15.92 -3.86
C GLN A 76 -3.72 -15.16 -3.28
N GLY A 77 -3.92 -14.52 -2.12
CA GLY A 77 -2.85 -13.89 -1.36
C GLY A 77 -1.77 -14.85 -0.91
N ALA A 78 -2.06 -16.15 -0.76
CA ALA A 78 -1.12 -17.19 -0.34
C ALA A 78 -0.17 -17.68 -1.45
N LYS A 79 -0.52 -17.47 -2.73
CA LYS A 79 0.20 -18.05 -3.86
C LYS A 79 1.68 -17.64 -3.90
N PRO A 80 2.60 -18.55 -4.25
CA PRO A 80 4.05 -18.38 -4.07
C PRO A 80 4.73 -17.39 -5.04
N LYS A 81 4.11 -17.00 -6.16
CA LYS A 81 4.67 -16.02 -7.08
C LYS A 81 3.59 -15.04 -7.56
N PRO A 82 3.59 -13.79 -7.08
CA PRO A 82 2.73 -12.76 -7.63
C PRO A 82 3.21 -12.41 -9.05
N ASP A 83 2.27 -12.22 -9.96
CA ASP A 83 2.57 -11.60 -11.25
C ASP A 83 2.92 -10.12 -11.02
N LEU A 84 4.21 -9.81 -11.14
CA LEU A 84 4.73 -8.47 -10.88
C LEU A 84 4.21 -7.43 -11.87
N ALA A 85 3.83 -7.83 -13.09
CA ALA A 85 3.20 -6.91 -14.04
C ALA A 85 1.82 -6.47 -13.54
N THR A 86 1.01 -7.41 -13.05
CA THR A 86 -0.28 -7.11 -12.42
C THR A 86 -0.12 -6.21 -11.19
N ILE A 87 0.83 -6.49 -10.28
CA ILE A 87 0.98 -5.61 -9.10
C ILE A 87 1.56 -4.24 -9.45
N LYS A 88 2.38 -4.13 -10.51
CA LYS A 88 2.85 -2.85 -11.03
C LYS A 88 1.67 -2.01 -11.52
N GLN A 89 0.71 -2.63 -12.22
CA GLN A 89 -0.51 -1.96 -12.65
C GLN A 89 -1.37 -1.53 -11.44
N GLU A 90 -1.61 -2.42 -10.47
CA GLU A 90 -2.35 -2.07 -9.25
C GLU A 90 -1.72 -0.92 -8.47
N LEU A 91 -0.40 -0.86 -8.41
CA LEU A 91 0.34 0.24 -7.78
C LEU A 91 0.07 1.56 -8.50
N LEU A 92 0.16 1.56 -9.83
CA LEU A 92 -0.08 2.76 -10.64
C LEU A 92 -1.52 3.24 -10.48
N ASP A 93 -2.49 2.32 -10.44
CA ASP A 93 -3.90 2.67 -10.26
C ASP A 93 -4.16 3.19 -8.85
N PHE A 94 -3.64 2.53 -7.82
CA PHE A 94 -3.73 3.00 -6.43
C PHE A 94 -3.20 4.42 -6.29
N LYS A 95 -2.03 4.72 -6.87
CA LYS A 95 -1.42 6.05 -6.77
C LYS A 95 -2.31 7.13 -7.40
N LYS A 96 -2.93 6.85 -8.56
CA LYS A 96 -3.82 7.79 -9.29
C LYS A 96 -5.08 8.19 -8.51
N GLU A 97 -5.51 7.39 -7.53
CA GLU A 97 -6.69 7.70 -6.72
C GLU A 97 -6.51 8.97 -5.86
N PHE A 98 -5.27 9.36 -5.56
CA PHE A 98 -4.97 10.37 -4.55
C PHE A 98 -4.87 11.79 -5.09
N GLY A 99 -5.44 12.72 -4.31
CA GLY A 99 -5.30 14.18 -4.49
C GLY A 99 -4.40 14.85 -3.46
N SER A 100 -3.90 14.07 -2.51
CA SER A 100 -2.92 14.49 -1.51
C SER A 100 -2.00 13.33 -1.15
N VAL A 101 -0.82 13.64 -0.63
CA VAL A 101 0.17 12.66 -0.18
C VAL A 101 0.69 13.05 1.21
N CYS A 102 0.95 12.07 2.07
CA CYS A 102 1.65 12.30 3.34
C CYS A 102 3.15 12.47 3.08
N MET A 103 3.83 13.24 3.92
CA MET A 103 5.26 13.53 3.77
C MET A 103 5.98 13.48 5.12
N ALA A 104 7.18 12.89 5.10
CA ALA A 104 8.17 13.05 6.14
C ALA A 104 9.30 13.94 5.59
N THR A 105 9.55 15.06 6.26
CA THR A 105 10.62 16.01 5.94
C THR A 105 11.49 16.26 7.18
N VAL A 106 12.68 16.83 7.02
CA VAL A 106 13.60 17.10 8.13
C VAL A 106 14.09 18.54 8.13
N SER A 107 14.11 19.17 9.30
CA SER A 107 14.65 20.52 9.49
C SER A 107 16.17 20.56 9.38
N LYS A 108 16.76 21.75 9.44
CA LYS A 108 18.23 21.92 9.47
C LYS A 108 18.84 21.36 10.74
N GLU A 109 18.07 21.37 11.82
CA GLU A 109 18.44 20.92 13.16
C GLU A 109 18.24 19.41 13.34
N GLY A 110 17.69 18.73 12.32
CA GLY A 110 17.47 17.27 12.34
C GLY A 110 16.10 16.85 12.91
N GLU A 111 15.20 17.79 13.16
CA GLU A 111 13.84 17.49 13.63
C GLU A 111 12.96 17.04 12.46
N VAL A 112 12.21 15.95 12.66
CA VAL A 112 11.33 15.40 11.63
C VAL A 112 9.94 16.05 11.68
N VAL A 113 9.39 16.33 10.51
CA VAL A 113 8.02 16.85 10.34
C VAL A 113 7.20 15.85 9.53
N CYS A 114 6.12 15.36 10.13
CA CYS A 114 5.09 14.57 9.47
C CYS A 114 3.95 15.49 9.05
N SER A 115 3.70 15.61 7.75
CA SER A 115 2.70 16.51 7.17
C SER A 115 1.99 15.87 5.98
N TYR A 116 1.16 16.63 5.28
CA TYR A 116 0.63 16.25 3.97
C TYR A 116 0.69 17.45 3.01
N ALA A 117 0.56 17.19 1.72
CA ALA A 117 0.45 18.21 0.69
C ALA A 117 -0.51 17.75 -0.42
N PRO A 118 -1.17 18.68 -1.16
CA PRO A 118 -1.79 18.36 -2.44
C PRO A 118 -0.79 17.68 -3.38
N ILE A 119 -1.21 16.64 -4.09
CA ILE A 119 -0.41 15.97 -5.14
C ILE A 119 -1.12 16.14 -6.47
N ILE A 120 -0.34 16.51 -7.49
CA ILE A 120 -0.76 16.70 -8.87
C ILE A 120 -0.01 15.66 -9.69
N GLN A 121 -0.74 14.76 -10.33
CA GLN A 121 -0.18 13.64 -11.10
C GLN A 121 -0.53 13.83 -12.57
N CYS A 122 0.45 14.06 -13.42
CA CYS A 122 0.22 14.34 -14.84
C CYS A 122 1.32 13.76 -15.74
N GLU A 123 1.20 13.95 -17.05
CA GLU A 123 2.19 13.46 -18.02
C GLU A 123 3.60 14.03 -17.79
N ALA A 124 3.71 15.21 -17.17
CA ALA A 124 5.01 15.83 -16.87
C ALA A 124 5.69 15.26 -15.61
N GLY A 125 4.98 14.43 -14.84
CA GLY A 125 5.43 13.84 -13.59
C GLY A 125 4.48 14.13 -12.43
N ASP A 126 4.99 13.98 -11.21
CA ASP A 126 4.24 14.23 -9.98
C ASP A 126 4.77 15.46 -9.26
N PHE A 127 3.86 16.27 -8.74
CA PHE A 127 4.17 17.54 -8.13
C PHE A 127 3.38 17.74 -6.84
N ILE A 128 4.00 18.36 -5.84
CA ILE A 128 3.29 18.91 -4.69
C ILE A 128 3.16 20.42 -4.83
N TYR A 129 2.15 20.99 -4.15
CA TYR A 129 1.92 22.42 -4.11
C TYR A 129 1.81 22.90 -2.66
N ILE A 130 2.80 23.65 -2.19
CA ILE A 130 2.94 24.00 -0.76
C ILE A 130 3.25 25.48 -0.55
N SER A 131 2.78 26.04 0.56
CA SER A 131 3.10 27.41 0.99
C SER A 131 4.43 27.47 1.74
N SER A 132 5.17 28.56 1.56
CA SER A 132 6.36 28.89 2.33
C SER A 132 6.12 29.23 3.80
N VAL A 133 4.86 29.37 4.20
CA VAL A 133 4.43 29.52 5.61
C VAL A 133 4.46 28.19 6.35
N ALA A 134 4.32 27.05 5.66
CA ALA A 134 4.29 25.73 6.29
C ALA A 134 5.70 25.23 6.67
N GLU A 135 5.83 24.57 7.81
CA GLU A 135 7.12 24.05 8.33
C GLU A 135 7.87 23.19 7.31
N HIS A 136 7.14 22.34 6.56
CA HIS A 136 7.74 21.45 5.57
C HIS A 136 8.44 22.18 4.42
N PHE A 137 8.18 23.47 4.19
CA PHE A 137 8.77 24.21 3.08
C PHE A 137 10.24 24.49 3.36
N ALA A 138 10.57 24.98 4.55
CA ALA A 138 11.94 25.21 4.96
C ALA A 138 12.72 23.89 4.95
N ASN A 139 12.10 22.80 5.39
CA ASN A 139 12.69 21.47 5.38
C ASN A 139 13.04 21.01 3.95
N ILE A 140 12.09 21.10 3.02
CA ILE A 140 12.30 20.71 1.61
C ILE A 140 13.34 21.60 0.94
N LYS A 141 13.31 22.92 1.17
CA LYS A 141 14.29 23.84 0.61
C LYS A 141 15.72 23.55 1.05
N ASN A 142 15.90 23.13 2.30
CA ASN A 142 17.23 22.88 2.88
C ASN A 142 17.70 21.43 2.69
N ASN A 143 16.77 20.47 2.61
CA ASN A 143 17.03 19.04 2.52
C ASN A 143 16.22 18.37 1.38
N PRO A 144 16.33 18.84 0.12
CA PRO A 144 15.47 18.39 -0.98
C PRO A 144 15.61 16.91 -1.33
N ASN A 145 16.73 16.30 -0.95
CA ASN A 145 17.06 14.89 -1.23
C ASN A 145 16.74 13.95 -0.06
N ASN A 146 16.14 14.46 1.01
CA ASN A 146 15.82 13.69 2.22
C ASN A 146 14.34 13.86 2.57
N VAL A 147 13.48 13.37 1.68
CA VAL A 147 12.04 13.37 1.83
C VAL A 147 11.51 11.97 1.55
N GLU A 148 10.58 11.50 2.37
CA GLU A 148 9.77 10.33 2.05
C GLU A 148 8.32 10.75 1.86
N VAL A 149 7.69 10.27 0.79
CA VAL A 149 6.27 10.49 0.52
C VAL A 149 5.50 9.19 0.65
N MET A 150 4.26 9.28 1.10
CA MET A 150 3.40 8.13 1.33
C MET A 150 1.99 8.38 0.80
N PHE A 151 1.58 7.60 -0.19
CA PHE A 151 0.18 7.41 -0.55
C PHE A 151 -0.40 6.38 0.41
N LEU A 152 -1.44 6.76 1.14
CA LEU A 152 -2.00 5.96 2.23
C LEU A 152 -3.50 5.88 2.07
N GLU A 153 -4.01 4.65 1.98
CA GLU A 153 -5.44 4.38 1.89
C GLU A 153 -6.21 5.02 3.05
N ASP A 154 -7.37 5.62 2.73
CA ASP A 154 -8.30 6.15 3.73
C ASP A 154 -8.68 5.04 4.72
N GLU A 155 -8.64 5.34 6.01
CA GLU A 155 -8.92 4.34 7.05
C GLU A 155 -10.33 3.73 6.93
N SER A 156 -11.30 4.52 6.46
CA SER A 156 -12.68 4.08 6.23
C SER A 156 -12.84 3.13 5.04
N LYS A 157 -11.86 3.08 4.13
CA LYS A 157 -11.84 2.18 2.96
C LYS A 157 -11.00 0.94 3.21
N ALA A 158 -10.04 1.02 4.11
CA ALA A 158 -9.13 -0.07 4.43
C ALA A 158 -9.87 -1.29 5.01
N ALA A 159 -9.28 -2.47 4.79
CA ALA A 159 -9.82 -3.72 5.34
C ALA A 159 -9.87 -3.71 6.88
N SER A 160 -8.83 -3.15 7.52
CA SER A 160 -8.77 -2.82 8.93
C SER A 160 -7.64 -1.83 9.21
N VAL A 161 -7.61 -1.27 10.42
CA VAL A 161 -6.60 -0.28 10.85
C VAL A 161 -5.15 -0.78 10.79
N ILE A 162 -4.94 -2.10 10.84
CA ILE A 162 -3.60 -2.71 10.79
C ILE A 162 -3.12 -3.03 9.37
N VAL A 163 -3.98 -2.91 8.34
CA VAL A 163 -3.66 -3.24 6.94
C VAL A 163 -4.21 -2.20 5.98
N ARG A 164 -3.80 -0.95 6.18
CA ARG A 164 -4.01 0.13 5.20
C ARG A 164 -3.03 -0.05 4.04
N LYS A 165 -3.56 -0.15 2.81
CA LYS A 165 -2.75 -0.18 1.59
C LYS A 165 -1.92 1.10 1.52
N ARG A 166 -0.63 0.96 1.20
CA ARG A 166 0.30 2.10 1.20
C ARG A 166 1.42 1.94 0.19
N LEU A 167 1.79 3.06 -0.41
CA LEU A 167 2.91 3.20 -1.33
C LEU A 167 3.82 4.30 -0.80
N ARG A 168 5.09 3.96 -0.53
CA ARG A 168 6.10 4.89 -0.04
C ARG A 168 7.23 5.05 -1.04
N TYR A 169 7.77 6.25 -1.17
CA TYR A 169 8.98 6.52 -1.94
C TYR A 169 9.92 7.46 -1.20
N LYS A 170 11.20 7.11 -1.14
CA LYS A 170 12.25 8.12 -0.97
C LYS A 170 12.24 9.00 -2.21
N SER A 171 12.35 10.31 -2.01
CA SER A 171 12.14 11.28 -3.08
C SER A 171 13.15 12.41 -3.03
N GLU A 172 13.52 12.87 -4.23
CA GLU A 172 14.25 14.11 -4.47
C GLU A 172 13.27 15.15 -5.02
N LEU A 173 13.33 16.37 -4.50
CA LEU A 173 12.38 17.43 -4.79
C LEU A 173 13.05 18.62 -5.50
N GLU A 174 12.41 19.13 -6.55
CA GLU A 174 12.90 20.25 -7.36
C GLU A 174 11.83 21.34 -7.50
N PHE A 175 12.18 22.58 -7.16
CA PHE A 175 11.26 23.72 -7.28
C PHE A 175 11.06 24.11 -8.74
N VAL A 176 9.81 24.24 -9.16
CA VAL A 176 9.45 24.75 -10.49
C VAL A 176 9.23 26.25 -10.38
N SER A 177 9.94 27.02 -11.21
CA SER A 177 9.76 28.47 -11.28
C SER A 177 8.34 28.81 -11.74
N ARG A 178 7.78 29.90 -11.21
CA ARG A 178 6.45 30.37 -11.59
C ARG A 178 6.40 30.96 -13.00
N ASP A 179 7.55 31.42 -13.51
CA ASP A 179 7.71 31.91 -14.88
C ASP A 179 7.97 30.78 -15.89
N ASP A 180 8.16 29.54 -15.41
CA ASP A 180 8.29 28.37 -16.27
C ASP A 180 6.91 27.98 -16.82
N ALA A 181 6.81 27.77 -18.14
CA ALA A 181 5.59 27.28 -18.78
C ALA A 181 5.09 25.94 -18.20
N LEU A 182 5.98 25.15 -17.59
CA LEU A 182 5.63 23.94 -16.86
C LEU A 182 4.68 24.23 -15.68
N PHE A 183 4.84 25.36 -14.99
CA PHE A 183 4.01 25.71 -13.84
C PHE A 183 2.53 25.76 -14.23
N ASP A 184 2.20 26.57 -15.25
CA ASP A 184 0.81 26.72 -15.70
C ASP A 184 0.26 25.42 -16.26
N LYS A 185 1.07 24.68 -17.04
CA LYS A 185 0.65 23.37 -17.59
C LYS A 185 0.26 22.38 -16.48
N VAL A 186 1.05 22.30 -15.42
CA VAL A 186 0.78 21.38 -14.29
C VAL A 186 -0.43 21.87 -13.49
N TYR A 187 -0.54 23.18 -13.26
CA TYR A 187 -1.64 23.74 -12.50
C TYR A 187 -2.99 23.62 -13.22
N ASP A 188 -3.01 23.79 -14.54
CA ASP A 188 -4.22 23.58 -15.35
C ASP A 188 -4.71 22.14 -15.24
N GLU A 189 -3.80 21.16 -15.21
CA GLU A 189 -4.16 19.77 -14.98
C GLU A 189 -4.66 19.52 -13.55
N PHE A 190 -4.12 20.23 -12.54
CA PHE A 190 -4.65 20.17 -11.18
C PHE A 190 -6.10 20.67 -11.10
N GLU A 191 -6.39 21.83 -11.70
CA GLU A 191 -7.75 22.38 -11.78
C GLU A 191 -8.70 21.45 -12.56
N LYS A 192 -8.22 20.80 -13.62
CA LYS A 192 -8.99 19.83 -14.40
C LYS A 192 -9.32 18.57 -13.59
N GLN A 193 -8.38 18.07 -12.78
CA GLN A 193 -8.56 16.86 -11.98
C GLN A 193 -9.41 17.07 -10.74
N ARG A 194 -9.33 18.26 -10.10
CA ARG A 194 -9.97 18.54 -8.80
C ARG A 194 -11.08 19.57 -8.85
N GLY A 195 -11.28 20.20 -10.01
CA GLY A 195 -12.14 21.36 -10.18
C GLY A 195 -11.49 22.65 -9.65
N SER A 196 -12.00 23.80 -10.08
CA SER A 196 -11.48 25.12 -9.65
C SER A 196 -12.09 25.63 -8.32
N GLY A 197 -12.88 24.80 -7.63
CA GLY A 197 -13.54 25.14 -6.36
C GLY A 197 -12.65 24.92 -5.12
N GLY A 198 -13.21 25.13 -3.92
CA GLY A 198 -12.53 24.75 -2.66
C GLY A 198 -11.24 25.51 -2.33
N GLY A 199 -11.02 26.67 -2.95
CA GLY A 199 -9.81 27.48 -2.75
C GLY A 199 -8.64 27.16 -3.68
N ILE A 200 -8.74 26.12 -4.53
CA ILE A 200 -7.68 25.75 -5.48
C ILE A 200 -7.32 26.93 -6.40
N LYS A 201 -8.32 27.55 -7.03
CA LYS A 201 -8.08 28.73 -7.88
C LYS A 201 -7.49 29.91 -7.12
N THR A 202 -7.82 30.05 -5.82
CA THR A 202 -7.33 31.13 -4.97
C THR A 202 -5.84 30.97 -4.69
N ILE A 203 -5.41 29.78 -4.28
CA ILE A 203 -4.01 29.54 -3.91
C ILE A 203 -3.06 29.57 -5.12
N ARG A 204 -3.55 29.34 -6.35
CA ARG A 204 -2.75 29.54 -7.58
C ARG A 204 -2.12 30.93 -7.66
N GLY A 205 -2.86 31.96 -7.24
CA GLY A 205 -2.44 33.36 -7.27
C GLY A 205 -1.51 33.78 -6.14
N MET A 206 -1.35 32.94 -5.12
CA MET A 206 -0.56 33.25 -3.93
C MET A 206 0.93 32.99 -4.20
N LEU A 207 1.75 34.03 -4.08
CA LEU A 207 3.18 33.97 -4.44
C LEU A 207 4.03 33.21 -3.42
N ASP A 208 3.51 33.00 -2.22
CA ASP A 208 4.13 32.17 -1.20
C ASP A 208 3.91 30.67 -1.45
N PHE A 209 3.08 30.28 -2.43
CA PHE A 209 2.91 28.90 -2.84
C PHE A 209 3.83 28.50 -4.00
N HIS A 210 4.41 27.31 -3.86
CA HIS A 210 5.42 26.79 -4.77
C HIS A 210 5.02 25.42 -5.30
N LEU A 211 5.22 25.25 -6.60
CA LEU A 211 5.11 23.94 -7.27
C LEU A 211 6.47 23.24 -7.19
N ILE A 212 6.46 21.99 -6.74
CA ILE A 212 7.69 21.23 -6.51
C ILE A 212 7.53 19.85 -7.13
N LYS A 213 8.44 19.51 -8.04
CA LYS A 213 8.49 18.21 -8.73
C LYS A 213 9.06 17.13 -7.82
N LEU A 214 8.49 15.93 -7.88
CA LEU A 214 8.95 14.76 -7.16
C LEU A 214 9.66 13.81 -8.12
N SER A 215 10.89 13.45 -7.77
CA SER A 215 11.64 12.38 -8.43
C SER A 215 11.80 11.22 -7.46
N TYR A 216 11.04 10.14 -7.68
CA TYR A 216 11.10 8.96 -6.81
C TYR A 216 12.42 8.20 -6.98
N LYS A 217 12.92 7.68 -5.87
CA LYS A 217 14.04 6.74 -5.79
C LYS A 217 13.48 5.37 -5.39
N GLN A 218 14.03 4.74 -4.36
CA GLN A 218 13.52 3.47 -3.85
C GLN A 218 12.14 3.65 -3.21
N GLY A 219 11.28 2.67 -3.41
CA GLY A 219 9.94 2.65 -2.84
C GLY A 219 9.54 1.32 -2.23
N ARG A 220 8.35 1.32 -1.63
CA ARG A 220 7.71 0.13 -1.08
C ARG A 220 6.21 0.20 -1.20
N PHE A 221 5.62 -0.85 -1.75
CA PHE A 221 4.18 -1.03 -1.84
C PHE A 221 3.73 -2.17 -0.95
N VAL A 222 2.73 -1.91 -0.10
CA VAL A 222 2.09 -2.93 0.74
C VAL A 222 0.60 -2.92 0.45
N LYS A 223 0.08 -4.04 -0.05
CA LYS A 223 -1.36 -4.21 -0.39
C LYS A 223 -2.13 -5.17 0.51
N GLY A 224 -1.43 -5.84 1.44
CA GLY A 224 -2.02 -6.85 2.31
C GLY A 224 -0.98 -7.58 3.15
N PHE A 225 -1.44 -8.52 3.97
CA PHE A 225 -0.56 -9.34 4.81
C PHE A 225 0.38 -10.20 3.94
N GLY A 226 1.68 -10.11 4.22
CA GLY A 226 2.70 -10.82 3.44
C GLY A 226 2.71 -10.44 1.95
N GLN A 227 2.20 -9.27 1.60
CA GLN A 227 2.16 -8.72 0.23
C GLN A 227 2.85 -7.36 0.22
N ALA A 228 4.18 -7.40 0.42
CA ALA A 228 5.07 -6.25 0.36
C ALA A 228 6.00 -6.38 -0.83
N TYR A 229 6.18 -5.28 -1.55
CA TYR A 229 6.97 -5.20 -2.78
C TYR A 229 7.92 -4.02 -2.69
N ASP A 230 9.21 -4.29 -2.90
CA ASP A 230 10.25 -3.27 -3.01
C ASP A 230 10.29 -2.75 -4.43
N ILE A 231 10.55 -1.45 -4.58
CA ILE A 231 10.67 -0.76 -5.86
C ILE A 231 12.06 -0.15 -5.91
N ASP A 232 12.83 -0.48 -6.95
CA ASP A 232 14.15 0.10 -7.15
C ASP A 232 14.08 1.48 -7.86
N GLU A 233 15.24 2.11 -8.06
CA GLU A 233 15.32 3.43 -8.72
C GLU A 233 14.89 3.41 -10.20
N LYS A 234 14.81 2.23 -10.83
CA LYS A 234 14.32 2.07 -12.20
C LYS A 234 12.81 1.82 -12.24
N GLY A 235 12.16 1.73 -11.07
CA GLY A 235 10.73 1.39 -10.97
C GLY A 235 10.45 -0.09 -11.15
N GLU A 236 11.45 -0.96 -10.98
CA GLU A 236 11.28 -2.41 -11.04
C GLU A 236 10.89 -2.97 -9.68
N LEU A 237 9.92 -3.89 -9.70
CA LEU A 237 9.34 -4.46 -8.48
C LEU A 237 10.02 -5.78 -8.12
N SER A 238 10.21 -6.00 -6.83
CA SER A 238 10.60 -7.30 -6.29
C SER A 238 9.77 -7.64 -5.06
N PHE A 239 9.46 -8.93 -4.87
CA PHE A 239 8.70 -9.37 -3.70
C PHE A 239 9.59 -9.40 -2.46
N ALA A 240 9.25 -8.63 -1.44
CA ALA A 240 10.06 -8.50 -0.23
C ALA A 240 10.01 -9.76 0.67
N GLY A 241 9.03 -10.65 0.46
CA GLY A 241 8.80 -11.85 1.27
C GLY A 241 9.50 -13.12 0.79
N ALA A 242 10.54 -13.03 -0.06
CA ALA A 242 11.21 -14.22 -0.63
C ALA A 242 11.80 -15.17 0.45
N GLY A 243 11.99 -14.71 1.69
CA GLY A 243 12.43 -15.51 2.83
C GLY A 243 11.30 -16.22 3.62
N GLY A 244 10.04 -16.12 3.21
CA GLY A 244 8.88 -16.64 3.96
C GLY A 244 8.35 -15.65 5.02
N MET A 245 7.54 -16.15 5.97
CA MET A 245 6.97 -15.34 7.05
C MET A 245 8.08 -14.81 7.98
N PRO A 246 8.34 -13.48 8.04
CA PRO A 246 9.43 -12.94 8.86
C PRO A 246 9.04 -12.80 10.34
N HIS A 247 7.75 -12.89 10.67
CA HIS A 247 7.25 -12.75 12.03
C HIS A 247 7.46 -14.04 12.85
N LYS A 248 7.85 -13.88 14.11
CA LYS A 248 8.00 -14.98 15.07
C LYS A 248 6.76 -15.05 15.93
N PHE A 249 6.24 -16.26 16.15
CA PHE A 249 5.13 -16.51 17.07
C PHE A 249 5.68 -17.18 18.34
N PRO A 250 5.29 -16.75 19.55
CA PRO A 250 5.59 -17.50 20.75
C PRO A 250 4.94 -18.90 20.65
N HIS A 251 5.67 -19.94 21.08
CA HIS A 251 5.23 -21.34 21.16
C HIS A 251 5.19 -22.19 19.87
N LYS A 252 5.75 -21.73 18.75
CA LYS A 252 6.13 -22.65 17.64
C LYS A 252 7.55 -23.15 17.86
N LYS A 253 7.70 -24.39 18.32
CA LYS A 253 8.99 -25.12 18.31
C LYS A 253 9.28 -25.65 16.91
#